data_AF-A0A9W4HW82-F1
#
_entry.id   AF-A0A9W4HW82-F1
#
_cell.length_a   1.000
_cell.length_b   1.000
_cell.length_c   1.000
_cell.angle_alpha   90.00
_cell.angle_beta   90.00
_cell.angle_gamma   90.00
#
_symmetry.space_group_name_H-M   'P 1'
#
loop_
_entity.id
_entity.type
_entity.pdbx_description
1 polymer ?
#
loop_
_entity_poly.entity_id
_entity_poly.type
_entity_poly.pdbx_seq_one_letter_code
_entity_poly.pdbx_strand_id
1 'polypeptide(L)'
;MAKKIIIDTDPGIDDILALLLALSATPEEVEVLLISLTFGNIEVQNCLRNAVSMFHILEREMQWRRENGRPEGFGSLRACRPILAVGAADPLANQKMLADYFHGIDGLGGIHATVCEALYNTEILLSPRTKWNMLNFK
;
A
#
# COMPACT_ATOMS: atom_id res chain seq x y z
N MET A 1 -13.64 10.26 19.81
CA MET A 1 -12.81 9.06 19.55
C MET A 1 -12.65 8.93 18.05
N ALA A 2 -11.47 8.57 17.58
CA ALA A 2 -11.21 8.31 16.17
C ALA A 2 -12.05 7.13 15.66
N LYS A 3 -12.48 7.18 14.40
CA LYS A 3 -13.18 6.07 13.76
C LYS A 3 -12.17 5.00 13.38
N LYS A 4 -12.24 3.87 14.06
CA LYS A 4 -11.42 2.68 13.76
C LYS A 4 -11.95 1.97 12.52
N ILE A 5 -11.08 1.74 11.54
CA ILE A 5 -11.46 1.10 10.28
C ILE A 5 -10.48 0.00 9.87
N ILE A 6 -11.01 -0.94 9.09
CA ILE A 6 -10.27 -1.91 8.29
C ILE A 6 -10.58 -1.58 6.83
N ILE A 7 -9.57 -1.58 5.98
CA ILE A 7 -9.71 -1.35 4.55
C ILE A 7 -9.38 -2.66 3.83
N ASP A 8 -10.37 -3.23 3.15
CA ASP A 8 -10.19 -4.37 2.25
C ASP A 8 -10.21 -3.86 0.81
N THR A 9 -9.15 -4.13 0.05
CA THR A 9 -8.90 -3.46 -1.25
C THR A 9 -7.98 -4.30 -2.14
N ASP A 10 -8.03 -4.05 -3.44
CA ASP A 10 -7.20 -4.62 -4.49
C ASP A 10 -6.41 -3.52 -5.22
N PRO A 11 -5.37 -2.94 -4.60
CA PRO A 11 -4.87 -1.60 -4.90
C PRO A 11 -4.63 -1.27 -6.38
N GLY A 12 -5.64 -0.68 -7.01
CA GLY A 12 -5.58 0.05 -8.26
C GLY A 12 -5.37 1.55 -8.04
N ILE A 13 -5.53 2.34 -9.10
CA ILE A 13 -5.27 3.79 -9.06
C ILE A 13 -6.16 4.50 -8.03
N ASP A 14 -7.45 4.21 -8.04
CA ASP A 14 -8.45 4.81 -7.15
C ASP A 14 -8.35 4.29 -5.71
N ASP A 15 -8.03 3.00 -5.53
CA ASP A 15 -7.73 2.44 -4.21
C ASP A 15 -6.52 3.12 -3.55
N ILE A 16 -5.44 3.33 -4.30
CA ILE A 16 -4.26 4.03 -3.80
C ILE A 16 -4.64 5.46 -3.38
N LEU A 17 -5.47 6.15 -4.15
CA LEU A 17 -5.97 7.48 -3.75
C LEU A 17 -6.81 7.42 -2.47
N ALA A 18 -7.66 6.41 -2.31
CA ALA A 18 -8.46 6.22 -1.10
C ALA A 18 -7.59 5.91 0.12
N LEU A 19 -6.57 5.05 -0.03
CA LEU A 19 -5.59 4.76 1.01
C LEU A 19 -4.81 6.01 1.40
N LEU A 20 -4.30 6.77 0.43
CA LEU A 20 -3.58 8.02 0.69
C LEU A 20 -4.46 9.04 1.44
N LEU A 21 -5.74 9.14 1.09
CA LEU A 21 -6.70 9.99 1.79
C LEU A 21 -6.88 9.54 3.25
N ALA A 22 -7.14 8.26 3.48
CA ALA A 22 -7.32 7.70 4.82
C ALA A 22 -6.07 7.88 5.70
N LEU A 23 -4.89 7.62 5.14
CA LEU A 23 -3.60 7.77 5.84
C LEU A 23 -3.23 9.24 6.09
N SER A 24 -3.74 10.16 5.28
CA SER A 24 -3.57 11.62 5.42
C SER A 24 -4.48 12.26 6.46
N ALA A 25 -5.57 11.60 6.84
CA ALA A 25 -6.52 12.11 7.82
C ALA A 25 -5.86 12.42 9.18
N THR A 26 -6.52 13.23 9.99
CA THR A 26 -6.04 13.48 11.35
C THR A 26 -6.24 12.23 12.24
N PRO A 27 -5.37 12.00 13.24
CA PRO A 27 -5.52 10.89 14.18
C PRO A 27 -6.87 10.89 14.93
N GLU A 28 -7.51 12.05 15.05
CA GLU A 28 -8.81 12.19 15.73
C GLU A 28 -10.00 11.79 14.85
N GLU A 29 -9.82 11.76 13.53
CA GLU A 29 -10.86 11.41 12.55
C GLU A 29 -10.87 9.90 12.28
N VAL A 30 -9.71 9.33 11.91
CA VAL A 30 -9.60 7.95 11.40
C VAL A 30 -8.36 7.27 11.95
N GLU A 31 -8.54 6.02 12.38
CA GLU A 31 -7.48 5.10 12.77
C GLU A 31 -7.57 3.85 11.88
N VAL A 32 -6.62 3.69 10.95
CA VAL A 32 -6.55 2.53 10.05
C VAL A 32 -5.81 1.41 10.76
N LEU A 33 -6.52 0.35 11.13
CA LEU A 33 -5.95 -0.77 11.88
C LEU A 33 -5.31 -1.82 10.97
N LEU A 34 -5.97 -2.09 9.85
CA LEU A 34 -5.61 -3.15 8.91
C LEU A 34 -5.94 -2.69 7.48
N ILE A 35 -5.03 -2.98 6.57
CA ILE A 35 -5.25 -3.00 5.13
C ILE A 35 -5.14 -4.46 4.69
N SER A 36 -6.25 -5.07 4.27
CA SER A 36 -6.24 -6.39 3.66
C SER A 36 -6.25 -6.27 2.14
N LEU A 37 -5.41 -7.07 1.50
CA LEU A 37 -5.24 -7.11 0.06
C LEU A 37 -5.99 -8.31 -0.49
N THR A 38 -6.88 -8.10 -1.45
CA THR A 38 -7.55 -9.19 -2.17
C THR A 38 -7.22 -9.12 -3.66
N PHE A 39 -7.40 -10.23 -4.38
CA PHE A 39 -7.46 -10.21 -5.83
C PHE A 39 -8.73 -9.46 -6.30
N GLY A 40 -8.67 -8.88 -7.50
CA GLY A 40 -9.80 -8.17 -8.10
C GLY A 40 -9.43 -7.64 -9.48
N ASN A 41 -9.20 -6.33 -9.57
CA ASN A 41 -8.69 -5.63 -10.74
C ASN A 41 -7.40 -6.27 -11.28
N ILE A 42 -6.54 -6.71 -10.37
CA ILE A 42 -5.26 -7.36 -10.65
C ILE A 42 -5.02 -8.58 -9.74
N GLU A 43 -3.98 -9.33 -10.07
CA GLU A 43 -3.46 -10.41 -9.24
C GLU A 43 -3.05 -9.91 -7.84
N VAL A 44 -3.32 -10.70 -6.80
CA VAL A 44 -3.03 -10.32 -5.40
C VAL A 44 -1.55 -10.01 -5.17
N GLN A 45 -0.65 -10.59 -5.97
CA GLN A 45 0.78 -10.28 -5.93
C GLN A 45 1.08 -8.86 -6.45
N ASN A 46 0.35 -8.40 -7.47
CA ASN A 46 0.43 -7.02 -7.94
C ASN A 46 -0.22 -6.07 -6.93
N CYS A 47 -1.32 -6.46 -6.29
CA CYS A 47 -1.92 -5.71 -5.16
C CYS A 47 -0.88 -5.46 -4.05
N LEU A 48 -0.15 -6.51 -3.66
CA LEU A 48 0.94 -6.41 -2.68
C LEU A 48 2.05 -5.48 -3.16
N ARG A 49 2.49 -5.64 -4.42
CA ARG A 49 3.52 -4.78 -5.01
C ARG A 49 3.10 -3.31 -4.99
N ASN A 50 1.85 -3.00 -5.32
CA ASN A 50 1.31 -1.65 -5.34
C ASN A 50 1.26 -1.04 -3.93
N ALA A 51 0.73 -1.78 -2.95
CA ALA A 51 0.69 -1.34 -1.55
C ALA A 51 2.10 -1.09 -0.98
N VAL A 52 3.05 -2.00 -1.22
CA VAL A 52 4.43 -1.86 -0.76
C VAL A 52 5.10 -0.66 -1.41
N SER A 53 4.93 -0.47 -2.71
CA SER A 53 5.47 0.70 -3.42
C SER A 53 4.89 2.01 -2.89
N MET A 54 3.58 2.07 -2.59
CA MET A 54 2.96 3.24 -1.96
C MET A 54 3.61 3.56 -0.62
N PHE A 55 3.75 2.58 0.28
CA PHE A 55 4.40 2.80 1.58
C PHE A 55 5.86 3.21 1.45
N HIS A 56 6.60 2.66 0.50
CA HIS A 56 7.97 3.07 0.22
C HIS A 56 8.06 4.54 -0.20
N ILE A 57 7.16 4.99 -1.08
CA ILE A 57 7.12 6.38 -1.52
C ILE A 57 6.67 7.31 -0.39
N LEU A 58 5.69 6.91 0.43
CA LEU A 58 5.24 7.68 1.59
C LEU A 58 6.38 7.93 2.59
N GLU A 59 7.19 6.92 2.90
CA GLU A 59 8.34 7.07 3.79
C GLU A 59 9.33 8.10 3.25
N ARG A 60 9.65 8.02 1.94
CA ARG A 60 10.56 8.96 1.28
C ARG A 60 10.01 10.39 1.24
N GLU A 61 8.71 10.53 1.00
CA GLU A 61 8.03 11.83 1.00
C GLU A 61 8.04 12.45 2.41
N MET A 62 7.73 11.68 3.44
CA MET A 62 7.79 12.14 4.85
C MET A 62 9.21 12.53 5.25
N GLN A 63 10.22 11.73 4.86
CA GLN A 63 11.63 12.05 5.09
C GLN A 63 12.01 13.37 4.42
N TRP A 64 11.71 13.52 3.12
CA TRP A 64 12.01 14.74 2.39
C TRP A 64 11.33 15.97 3.02
N ARG A 65 10.06 15.86 3.43
CA ARG A 65 9.34 16.93 4.14
C ARG A 65 10.07 17.35 5.41
N ARG A 66 10.46 16.38 6.24
CA ARG A 66 11.21 16.63 7.49
C ARG A 66 12.51 17.37 7.22
N GLU A 67 13.30 16.91 6.26
CA GLU A 67 14.58 17.51 5.89
C GLU A 67 14.44 18.93 5.33
N ASN A 68 13.29 19.24 4.72
CA ASN A 68 13.00 20.55 4.14
C ASN A 68 12.14 21.45 5.05
N GLY A 69 12.03 21.13 6.34
CA GLY A 69 11.28 21.95 7.31
C GLY A 69 9.78 22.05 7.03
N ARG A 70 9.20 21.06 6.33
CA ARG A 70 7.77 20.99 6.00
C ARG A 70 7.04 20.07 6.97
N PRO A 71 5.73 20.27 7.19
CA PRO A 71 4.91 19.30 7.92
C PRO A 71 4.97 17.93 7.23
N GLU A 72 5.34 16.89 7.99
CA GLU A 72 5.47 15.50 7.48
C GLU A 72 4.18 14.97 6.85
N GLY A 73 3.01 15.46 7.28
CA GLY A 73 1.71 14.98 6.81
C GLY A 73 1.34 13.62 7.41
N PHE A 74 0.41 12.92 6.75
CA PHE A 74 0.03 11.53 7.04
C PHE A 74 -0.28 11.27 8.53
N GLY A 75 -1.16 12.09 9.10
CA GLY A 75 -1.45 12.08 10.54
C GLY A 75 -1.88 10.71 11.06
N SER A 76 -2.88 10.11 10.41
CA SER A 76 -3.39 8.78 10.74
C SER A 76 -2.30 7.72 10.67
N LEU A 77 -1.52 7.68 9.58
CA LEU A 77 -0.40 6.75 9.41
C LEU A 77 0.69 6.90 10.49
N ARG A 78 1.03 8.14 10.86
CA ARG A 78 2.06 8.42 11.87
C ARG A 78 1.59 8.09 13.28
N ALA A 79 0.30 8.21 13.55
CA ALA A 79 -0.29 7.85 14.84
C ALA A 79 -0.50 6.34 14.99
N CYS A 80 -0.94 5.66 13.92
CA CYS A 80 -1.15 4.22 13.91
C CYS A 80 -0.69 3.63 12.57
N ARG A 81 0.35 2.79 12.61
CA ARG A 81 0.82 2.07 11.42
C ARG A 81 -0.08 0.87 11.19
N PRO A 82 -0.83 0.81 10.08
CA PRO A 82 -1.74 -0.31 9.82
C PRO A 82 -0.95 -1.60 9.59
N ILE A 83 -1.55 -2.73 9.98
CA ILE A 83 -1.09 -4.03 9.51
C ILE A 83 -1.45 -4.13 8.01
N LEU A 84 -0.54 -4.66 7.20
CA LEU A 84 -0.82 -5.03 5.81
C LEU A 84 -0.93 -6.56 5.74
N ALA A 85 -2.07 -7.09 5.30
CA ALA A 85 -2.30 -8.53 5.20
C ALA A 85 -2.63 -8.93 3.76
N VAL A 86 -2.03 -10.01 3.28
CA VAL A 86 -2.35 -10.60 1.98
C VAL A 86 -3.50 -11.59 2.18
N GLY A 87 -4.61 -11.34 1.51
CA GLY A 87 -5.83 -12.13 1.54
C GLY A 87 -5.91 -13.15 0.40
N ALA A 88 -7.13 -13.41 -0.07
CA ALA A 88 -7.40 -14.43 -1.07
C ALA A 88 -6.75 -14.09 -2.43
N ALA A 89 -6.26 -15.12 -3.12
CA ALA A 89 -5.75 -14.99 -4.49
C ALA A 89 -6.83 -15.25 -5.56
N ASP A 90 -7.94 -15.87 -5.17
CA ASP A 90 -8.96 -16.42 -6.07
C ASP A 90 -10.36 -16.34 -5.43
N PRO A 91 -11.42 -16.31 -6.26
CA PRO A 91 -12.78 -16.24 -5.75
C PRO A 91 -13.17 -17.53 -5.03
N LEU A 92 -14.15 -17.44 -4.12
CA LEU A 92 -14.69 -18.61 -3.42
C LEU A 92 -15.28 -19.66 -4.38
N ALA A 93 -15.81 -19.22 -5.52
CA ALA A 93 -16.31 -20.06 -6.61
C ALA A 93 -16.28 -19.26 -7.93
N ASN A 94 -16.38 -19.98 -9.05
CA ASN A 94 -16.32 -19.47 -10.44
C ASN A 94 -14.91 -19.11 -10.93
N GLN A 95 -14.83 -18.76 -12.22
CA GLN A 95 -13.57 -18.35 -12.86
C GLN A 95 -13.17 -16.95 -12.43
N LYS A 96 -11.87 -16.79 -12.21
CA LYS A 96 -11.23 -15.50 -11.95
C LYS A 96 -11.34 -14.62 -13.19
N MET A 97 -11.90 -13.42 -13.01
CA MET A 97 -11.93 -12.37 -14.02
C MET A 97 -11.07 -11.22 -13.52
N LEU A 98 -10.11 -10.81 -14.33
CA LEU A 98 -9.26 -9.64 -14.06
C LEU A 98 -9.72 -8.47 -14.93
N ALA A 99 -9.55 -7.24 -14.44
CA ALA A 99 -9.88 -6.00 -15.15
C ALA A 99 -8.62 -5.26 -15.62
N ASP A 100 -7.56 -6.01 -15.93
CA ASP A 100 -6.23 -5.54 -16.35
C ASP A 100 -6.26 -4.59 -17.57
N TYR A 101 -7.26 -4.69 -18.44
CA TYR A 101 -7.47 -3.80 -19.58
C TYR A 101 -7.69 -2.32 -19.19
N PHE A 102 -8.30 -2.03 -18.03
CA PHE A 102 -8.63 -0.66 -17.62
C PHE A 102 -7.52 0.00 -16.79
N HIS A 103 -6.70 -0.79 -16.10
CA HIS A 103 -5.73 -0.30 -15.11
C HIS A 103 -4.27 -0.57 -15.46
N GLY A 104 -4.00 -1.22 -16.60
CA GLY A 104 -2.67 -1.68 -16.99
C GLY A 104 -2.29 -2.99 -16.30
N ILE A 105 -1.24 -3.66 -16.82
CA ILE A 105 -0.82 -5.00 -16.38
C ILE A 105 -0.48 -5.04 -14.87
N ASP A 106 -0.05 -3.91 -14.32
CA ASP A 106 0.32 -3.77 -12.91
C ASP A 106 -0.75 -3.07 -12.06
N GLY A 107 -1.88 -2.67 -12.64
CA GLY A 107 -2.98 -1.97 -11.95
C GLY A 107 -2.74 -0.48 -11.67
N LEU A 108 -1.59 0.06 -12.08
CA LEU A 108 -1.21 1.47 -11.88
C LEU A 108 -0.75 2.13 -13.20
N GLY A 109 -1.26 1.68 -14.34
CA GLY A 109 -0.94 2.26 -15.65
C GLY A 109 0.48 1.97 -16.15
N GLY A 110 1.13 0.91 -15.64
CA GLY A 110 2.46 0.49 -16.09
C GLY A 110 3.63 1.20 -15.39
N ILE A 111 3.42 1.83 -14.23
CA ILE A 111 4.48 2.52 -13.49
C ILE A 111 5.65 1.60 -13.15
N HIS A 112 5.37 0.31 -12.92
CA HIS A 112 6.40 -0.66 -12.54
C HIS A 112 7.31 -1.08 -13.69
N ALA A 113 6.87 -0.88 -14.94
CA ALA A 113 7.65 -1.14 -16.14
C ALA A 113 8.36 0.12 -16.68
N THR A 114 7.83 1.30 -16.37
CA THR A 114 8.32 2.59 -16.89
C THR A 114 9.29 3.30 -15.94
N VAL A 115 9.19 3.05 -14.64
CA VAL A 115 10.12 3.57 -13.64
C VAL A 115 11.23 2.53 -13.41
N CYS A 116 12.48 2.93 -13.63
CA CYS A 116 13.67 2.07 -13.62
C CYS A 116 13.68 1.08 -12.44
N GLU A 117 13.84 -0.20 -12.76
CA GLU A 117 13.74 -1.39 -11.88
C GLU A 117 14.62 -1.31 -10.62
N ALA A 118 15.66 -0.45 -10.63
CA ALA A 118 16.56 -0.20 -9.51
C ALA A 118 15.87 0.34 -8.24
N LEU A 119 14.67 0.94 -8.33
CA LEU A 119 13.91 1.41 -7.17
C LEU A 119 12.96 0.35 -6.58
N TYR A 120 12.64 -0.70 -7.34
CA TYR A 120 11.55 -1.63 -7.03
C TYR A 120 11.97 -3.10 -7.21
N ASN A 121 13.22 -3.43 -6.88
CA ASN A 121 13.66 -4.82 -6.93
C ASN A 121 12.82 -5.64 -5.93
N THR A 122 11.81 -6.34 -6.44
CA THR A 122 10.80 -7.06 -5.64
C THR A 122 11.42 -8.24 -4.91
N GLU A 123 12.51 -8.82 -5.41
CA GLU A 123 13.31 -9.77 -4.65
C GLU A 123 13.93 -9.11 -3.41
N ILE A 124 14.34 -7.84 -3.46
CA ILE A 124 14.84 -7.13 -2.27
C ILE A 124 13.70 -6.75 -1.33
N LEU A 125 12.49 -6.46 -1.82
CA LEU A 125 11.34 -6.19 -0.93
C LEU A 125 10.73 -7.45 -0.31
N LEU A 126 10.90 -8.61 -0.95
CA LEU A 126 10.32 -9.89 -0.55
C LEU A 126 11.36 -10.94 -0.08
N SER A 127 12.68 -10.67 -0.10
CA SER A 127 13.66 -11.66 0.34
C SER A 127 13.57 -11.92 1.84
N PRO A 128 13.73 -13.19 2.30
CA PRO A 128 13.86 -13.51 3.72
C PRO A 128 15.08 -12.84 4.40
N ARG A 129 16.06 -12.35 3.62
CA ARG A 129 17.24 -11.62 4.11
C ARG A 129 16.96 -10.14 4.33
N THR A 130 15.98 -9.59 3.62
CA THR A 130 15.23 -8.40 4.03
C THR A 130 14.29 -8.86 5.12
N LYS A 131 14.88 -9.25 6.24
CA LYS A 131 14.17 -9.22 7.49
C LYS A 131 13.56 -7.82 7.53
N TRP A 132 12.25 -7.74 7.34
CA TRP A 132 11.40 -7.04 8.27
C TRP A 132 11.79 -7.58 9.65
N ASN A 133 12.95 -7.12 10.13
CA ASN A 133 13.26 -7.11 11.54
C ASN A 133 12.02 -6.45 12.09
N MET A 134 11.28 -7.24 12.87
CA MET A 134 10.29 -6.79 13.82
C MET A 134 10.35 -5.28 13.94
N LEU A 135 9.27 -4.60 13.60
CA LEU A 135 8.96 -3.28 14.14
C LEU A 135 8.76 -3.41 15.66
N ASN A 136 9.80 -3.90 16.34
CA ASN A 136 10.16 -3.65 17.71
C ASN A 136 11.22 -2.56 17.62
N PHE A 137 10.77 -1.32 17.46
CA PHE A 137 11.53 -0.17 17.89
C PHE A 137 10.67 0.50 18.95
N LYS A 138 11.23 0.56 20.15
CA LYS A 138 10.63 1.15 21.36
C LYS A 138 10.09 2.55 21.10
#